data_AF-A0A178VFL1-F1
#
_entry.id   AF-A0A178VFL1-F1
#
_cell.length_a   1.000
_cell.length_b   1.000
_cell.length_c   1.000
_cell.angle_alpha   90.00
_cell.angle_beta   90.00
_cell.angle_gamma   90.00
#
_symmetry.space_group_name_H-M   'P 1'
#
loop_
_entity.id
_entity.type
_entity.pdbx_description
1 polymer ?
#
loop_
_entity_poly.entity_id
_entity_poly.type
_entity_poly.pdbx_seq_one_letter_code
_entity_poly.pdbx_strand_id
1 'polypeptide(L)'
;MEDLMDGFKNQSWFAGFDITDELPRKYSLKEWIKHAKEAQATVFIAVHGGIGEDGTLQGLLEDEGVSYTGPGVLASRTCMDKVMTSQALSNLSEFGIHTISKDVKRTEDIMHETFPNVWDELIKKLQCLTLCVKPAKDGCSTGVARLCSSEDLAVYVQALKDCIPRIPPNTLSKTHGMIEMPNPTPEFLIFEPFVETDEIIVSSKAKQQLSWKGRRRWVEMTVGVIGKRGSMHSLSPSLTVKESGDILSLEEKFQGTLTCLSLPLHVFF
;
A
#
# COMPACT_ATOMS: atom_id res chain seq x y z
N MET A 1 30.64 -10.69 8.88
CA MET A 1 30.40 -11.84 7.98
C MET A 1 30.76 -13.14 8.69
N GLU A 2 31.89 -13.19 9.40
CA GLU A 2 32.29 -14.34 10.26
C GLU A 2 31.22 -14.73 11.28
N ASP A 3 30.68 -13.79 12.07
CA ASP A 3 29.64 -14.10 13.07
C ASP A 3 28.36 -14.71 12.46
N LEU A 4 28.02 -14.29 11.24
CA LEU A 4 26.86 -14.81 10.51
C LEU A 4 27.13 -16.24 10.01
N MET A 5 28.32 -16.46 9.43
CA MET A 5 28.77 -17.77 8.97
C MET A 5 28.83 -18.78 10.13
N ASP A 6 29.34 -18.37 11.29
CA ASP A 6 29.44 -19.22 12.46
C ASP A 6 28.04 -19.53 13.05
N GLY A 7 27.11 -18.58 12.97
CA GLY A 7 25.70 -18.79 13.33
C GLY A 7 24.96 -19.78 12.42
N PHE A 8 25.30 -19.84 11.13
CA PHE A 8 24.68 -20.76 10.16
C PHE A 8 25.44 -22.08 9.96
N LYS A 9 26.65 -22.22 10.51
CA LYS A 9 27.50 -23.43 10.41
C LYS A 9 26.80 -24.74 10.77
N ASN A 10 25.86 -24.71 11.71
CA ASN A 10 25.15 -25.90 12.17
C ASN A 10 23.88 -26.21 11.35
N GLN A 11 23.57 -25.41 10.34
CA GLN A 11 22.40 -25.58 9.48
C GLN A 11 22.78 -26.41 8.26
N SER A 12 22.28 -27.63 8.17
CA SER A 12 22.58 -28.56 7.07
C SER A 12 22.14 -28.08 5.68
N TRP A 13 21.26 -27.07 5.62
CA TRP A 13 20.78 -26.45 4.40
C TRP A 13 21.65 -25.27 3.93
N PHE A 14 22.57 -24.76 4.77
CA PHE A 14 23.39 -23.60 4.46
C PHE A 14 24.75 -24.01 3.88
N ALA A 15 25.00 -23.65 2.62
CA ALA A 15 26.23 -24.00 1.90
C ALA A 15 27.29 -22.86 1.87
N GLY A 16 27.07 -21.80 2.66
CA GLY A 16 27.85 -20.57 2.60
C GLY A 16 27.17 -19.48 1.76
N PHE A 17 27.68 -18.26 1.86
CA PHE A 17 27.28 -17.16 0.99
C PHE A 17 28.09 -17.19 -0.30
N ASP A 18 27.43 -17.31 -1.44
CA ASP A 18 28.04 -17.13 -2.76
C ASP A 18 28.07 -15.63 -3.11
N ILE A 19 28.77 -14.85 -2.28
CA ILE A 19 29.01 -13.42 -2.53
C ILE A 19 30.32 -13.35 -3.30
N THR A 20 30.22 -13.41 -4.62
CA THR A 20 31.34 -13.10 -5.50
C THR A 20 31.44 -11.59 -5.67
N ASP A 21 32.65 -11.05 -5.83
CA ASP A 21 32.88 -9.64 -6.22
C ASP A 21 32.47 -9.36 -7.68
N GLU A 22 31.60 -10.19 -8.26
CA GLU A 22 31.11 -10.02 -9.62
C GLU A 22 30.12 -8.84 -9.69
N LEU A 23 30.29 -8.02 -10.71
CA LEU A 23 29.37 -6.92 -10.98
C LEU A 23 27.98 -7.46 -11.35
N PRO A 24 26.89 -6.79 -10.92
CA PRO A 24 25.54 -7.15 -11.31
C PRO A 24 25.41 -7.26 -12.84
N ARG A 25 24.88 -8.38 -13.32
CA ARG A 25 24.63 -8.61 -14.74
C ARG A 25 23.20 -8.20 -15.09
N LYS A 26 23.05 -7.50 -16.22
CA LYS A 26 21.74 -7.15 -16.76
C LYS A 26 21.17 -8.35 -17.54
N TYR A 27 19.96 -8.75 -17.18
CA TYR A 27 19.18 -9.75 -17.90
C TYR A 27 17.87 -9.13 -18.39
N SER A 28 17.31 -9.62 -19.50
CA SER A 28 15.88 -9.49 -19.72
C SER A 28 15.11 -10.33 -18.69
N LEU A 29 13.85 -9.99 -18.43
CA LEU A 29 13.03 -10.73 -17.47
C LEU A 29 12.96 -12.23 -17.82
N LYS A 30 12.81 -12.54 -19.12
CA LYS A 30 12.76 -13.93 -19.62
C LYS A 30 14.08 -14.68 -19.42
N GLU A 31 15.21 -14.05 -19.70
CA GLU A 31 16.54 -14.66 -19.48
C GLU A 31 16.79 -14.91 -17.99
N TRP A 32 16.40 -13.96 -17.14
CA TRP A 32 16.56 -14.09 -15.70
C TRP A 32 15.71 -15.21 -15.12
N ILE A 33 14.44 -15.36 -15.53
CA ILE A 33 13.58 -16.48 -15.09
C ILE A 33 14.19 -17.81 -15.52
N LYS A 34 14.67 -17.90 -16.76
CA LYS A 34 15.34 -19.11 -17.26
C LYS A 34 16.59 -19.43 -16.43
N HIS A 35 17.40 -18.44 -16.10
CA HIS A 35 18.58 -18.63 -15.26
C HIS A 35 18.21 -19.11 -13.85
N ALA A 36 17.18 -18.53 -13.24
CA ALA A 36 16.68 -18.97 -11.93
C ALA A 36 16.18 -20.42 -11.95
N LYS A 37 15.51 -20.84 -13.03
CA LYS A 37 15.08 -22.22 -13.25
C LYS A 37 16.25 -23.19 -13.38
N GLU A 38 17.25 -22.85 -14.20
CA GLU A 38 18.46 -23.67 -14.39
C GLU A 38 19.27 -23.81 -13.10
N ALA A 39 19.32 -22.76 -12.29
CA ALA A 39 19.96 -22.75 -10.98
C ALA A 39 19.12 -23.44 -9.89
N GLN A 40 17.89 -23.88 -10.17
CA GLN A 40 16.93 -24.41 -9.19
C GLN A 40 16.74 -23.46 -8.00
N ALA A 41 16.77 -22.15 -8.26
CA ALA A 41 16.74 -21.12 -7.24
C ALA A 41 15.34 -20.94 -6.65
N THR A 42 15.30 -20.42 -5.42
CA THR A 42 14.11 -19.76 -4.88
C THR A 42 14.30 -18.25 -5.01
N VAL A 43 13.44 -17.61 -5.79
CA VAL A 43 13.49 -16.17 -6.04
C VAL A 43 12.99 -15.40 -4.83
N PHE A 44 13.82 -14.52 -4.29
CA PHE A 44 13.38 -13.52 -3.32
C PHE A 44 12.85 -12.28 -4.04
N ILE A 45 11.53 -12.06 -4.00
CA ILE A 45 10.90 -10.91 -4.64
C ILE A 45 11.00 -9.70 -3.71
N ALA A 46 11.77 -8.70 -4.15
CA ALA A 46 12.00 -7.43 -3.44
C ALA A 46 11.77 -6.22 -4.36
N VAL A 47 10.81 -6.34 -5.28
CA VAL A 47 10.39 -5.26 -6.19
C VAL A 47 9.05 -4.69 -5.72
N HIS A 48 8.89 -3.39 -5.87
CA HIS A 48 7.69 -2.66 -5.45
C HIS A 48 6.90 -2.16 -6.67
N GLY A 49 5.57 -2.14 -6.57
CA GLY A 49 4.66 -1.65 -7.59
C GLY A 49 4.59 -2.50 -8.86
N GLY A 50 3.57 -2.22 -9.68
CA GLY A 50 3.37 -2.80 -11.00
C GLY A 50 3.49 -4.33 -11.00
N ILE A 51 4.27 -4.85 -11.96
CA ILE A 51 4.42 -6.30 -12.19
C ILE A 51 4.97 -7.08 -10.98
N GLY A 52 5.62 -6.38 -10.02
CA GLY A 52 6.15 -6.99 -8.81
C GLY A 52 5.08 -7.36 -7.78
N GLU A 53 3.95 -6.65 -7.78
CA GLU A 53 2.90 -6.74 -6.76
C GLU A 53 1.52 -7.07 -7.33
N ASP A 54 1.30 -6.93 -8.64
CA ASP A 54 0.01 -7.18 -9.30
C ASP A 54 -0.24 -8.65 -9.69
N GLY A 55 0.73 -9.54 -9.43
CA GLY A 55 0.67 -10.96 -9.77
C GLY A 55 1.31 -11.33 -11.11
N THR A 56 1.78 -10.36 -11.90
CA THR A 56 2.37 -10.62 -13.23
C THR A 56 3.69 -11.38 -13.11
N LEU A 57 4.63 -10.89 -12.28
CA LEU A 57 5.91 -11.56 -12.06
C LEU A 57 5.72 -12.96 -11.45
N GLN A 58 4.80 -13.08 -10.49
CA GLN A 58 4.42 -14.33 -9.86
C GLN A 58 3.93 -15.33 -10.90
N GLY A 59 3.05 -14.91 -11.83
CA GLY A 59 2.53 -15.78 -12.88
C GLY A 59 3.62 -16.27 -13.82
N LEU A 60 4.54 -15.39 -14.22
CA LEU A 60 5.68 -15.76 -15.07
C LEU A 60 6.63 -16.77 -14.38
N LEU A 61 6.80 -16.67 -13.06
CA LEU A 61 7.58 -17.63 -12.28
C LEU A 61 6.85 -18.97 -12.11
N GLU A 62 5.54 -18.94 -11.84
CA GLU A 62 4.69 -20.14 -11.74
C GLU A 62 4.64 -20.92 -13.06
N ASP A 63 4.49 -20.24 -14.19
CA ASP A 63 4.46 -20.83 -15.53
C ASP A 63 5.75 -21.60 -15.85
N GLU A 64 6.90 -21.11 -15.36
CA GLU A 64 8.20 -21.75 -15.55
C GLU A 64 8.57 -22.75 -14.44
N GLY A 65 7.75 -22.88 -13.40
CA GLY A 65 7.99 -23.76 -12.25
C GLY A 65 9.10 -23.27 -11.32
N VAL A 66 9.34 -21.95 -11.25
CA VAL A 66 10.35 -21.33 -10.39
C VAL A 66 9.72 -20.93 -9.06
N SER A 67 10.27 -21.44 -7.95
CA SER A 67 9.82 -21.10 -6.60
C SER A 67 10.16 -19.64 -6.25
N TYR A 68 9.29 -18.96 -5.50
CA TYR A 68 9.51 -17.58 -5.09
C TYR A 68 8.91 -17.25 -3.71
N THR A 69 9.35 -16.15 -3.12
CA THR A 69 8.80 -15.61 -1.87
C THR A 69 7.67 -14.62 -2.12
N GLY A 70 6.66 -14.63 -1.25
CA GLY A 70 5.55 -13.68 -1.29
C GLY A 70 4.22 -14.35 -1.62
N PRO A 71 3.17 -13.55 -1.86
CA PRO A 71 1.84 -14.06 -2.17
C PRO A 71 1.75 -14.61 -3.59
N GLY A 72 0.84 -15.56 -3.79
CA GLY A 72 0.50 -16.11 -5.11
C GLY A 72 -0.12 -15.08 -6.06
N VAL A 73 -0.28 -15.44 -7.34
CA VAL A 73 -0.88 -14.58 -8.38
C VAL A 73 -2.23 -14.00 -7.95
N LEU A 74 -3.15 -14.84 -7.48
CA LEU A 74 -4.50 -14.43 -7.10
C LEU A 74 -4.50 -13.46 -5.92
N ALA A 75 -3.70 -13.76 -4.90
CA ALA A 75 -3.58 -12.90 -3.73
C ALA A 75 -3.00 -11.54 -4.12
N SER A 76 -1.89 -11.53 -4.88
CA SER A 76 -1.24 -10.32 -5.38
C SER A 76 -2.22 -9.44 -6.17
N ARG A 77 -2.91 -10.01 -7.17
CA ARG A 77 -3.90 -9.28 -7.98
C ARG A 77 -5.06 -8.73 -7.15
N THR A 78 -5.60 -9.54 -6.24
CA THR A 78 -6.72 -9.12 -5.37
C THR A 78 -6.31 -7.96 -4.47
N CYS A 79 -5.11 -8.03 -3.91
CA CYS A 79 -4.59 -7.04 -2.96
C CYS A 79 -4.17 -5.73 -3.64
N MET A 80 -3.76 -5.78 -4.91
CA MET A 80 -3.40 -4.60 -5.69
C MET A 80 -4.62 -3.79 -6.16
N ASP A 81 -5.79 -4.44 -6.28
CA ASP A 81 -7.06 -3.78 -6.57
C ASP A 81 -7.84 -3.52 -5.27
N LYS A 82 -7.96 -2.23 -4.91
CA LYS A 82 -8.59 -1.83 -3.64
C LYS A 82 -10.08 -2.18 -3.58
N VAL A 83 -10.76 -2.25 -4.74
CA VAL A 83 -12.17 -2.65 -4.81
C VAL A 83 -12.29 -4.15 -4.58
N MET A 84 -11.48 -4.96 -5.28
CA MET A 84 -11.47 -6.41 -5.10
C MET A 84 -11.06 -6.80 -3.67
N THR A 85 -10.06 -6.13 -3.10
CA THR A 85 -9.66 -6.32 -1.69
C THR A 85 -10.86 -6.09 -0.77
N SER A 86 -11.59 -4.98 -0.97
CA SER A 86 -12.72 -4.63 -0.10
C SER A 86 -13.86 -5.64 -0.20
N GLN A 87 -14.11 -6.15 -1.41
CA GLN A 87 -15.09 -7.23 -1.66
C GLN A 87 -14.64 -8.55 -1.04
N ALA A 88 -13.36 -8.92 -1.15
CA ALA A 88 -12.83 -10.13 -0.54
C ALA A 88 -12.96 -10.11 1.00
N LEU A 89 -12.83 -8.93 1.60
CA LEU A 89 -12.95 -8.74 3.05
C LEU A 89 -14.40 -8.57 3.52
N SER A 90 -15.39 -8.37 2.64
CA SER A 90 -16.77 -8.08 3.06
C SER A 90 -17.38 -9.19 3.91
N ASN A 91 -17.00 -10.44 3.67
CA ASN A 91 -17.47 -11.60 4.40
C ASN A 91 -16.84 -11.76 5.79
N LEU A 92 -15.88 -10.89 6.15
CA LEU A 92 -15.21 -10.91 7.45
C LEU A 92 -15.78 -9.91 8.45
N SER A 93 -16.88 -9.21 8.10
CA SER A 93 -17.52 -8.24 8.98
C SER A 93 -18.03 -8.85 10.28
N GLU A 94 -18.47 -10.12 10.26
CA GLU A 94 -18.91 -10.85 11.46
C GLU A 94 -17.76 -11.11 12.44
N PHE A 95 -16.52 -11.07 11.95
CA PHE A 95 -15.30 -11.20 12.76
C PHE A 95 -14.71 -9.83 13.15
N GLY A 96 -15.44 -8.73 12.93
CA GLY A 96 -15.00 -7.38 13.25
C GLY A 96 -14.03 -6.76 12.23
N ILE A 97 -13.83 -7.38 11.07
CA ILE A 97 -13.00 -6.83 10.00
C ILE A 97 -13.90 -6.06 9.04
N HIS A 98 -13.80 -4.72 9.09
CA HIS A 98 -14.63 -3.84 8.30
C HIS A 98 -13.81 -3.10 7.24
N THR A 99 -14.41 -2.89 6.09
CA THR A 99 -13.90 -1.97 5.07
C THR A 99 -14.73 -0.70 5.09
N ILE A 100 -14.09 0.43 4.79
CA ILE A 100 -14.81 1.71 4.72
C ILE A 100 -15.74 1.75 3.51
N SER A 101 -16.91 2.38 3.69
CA SER A 101 -17.82 2.68 2.59
C SER A 101 -17.11 3.48 1.50
N LYS A 102 -17.32 3.10 0.23
CA LYS A 102 -16.66 3.74 -0.91
C LYS A 102 -17.59 3.87 -2.10
N ASP A 103 -17.29 4.86 -2.93
CA ASP A 103 -17.89 5.04 -4.24
C ASP A 103 -16.80 4.97 -5.31
N VAL A 104 -17.07 4.21 -6.37
CA VAL A 104 -16.14 4.02 -7.48
C VAL A 104 -16.75 4.68 -8.70
N LYS A 105 -16.05 5.66 -9.29
CA LYS A 105 -16.48 6.37 -10.49
C LYS A 105 -15.42 6.24 -11.57
N ARG A 106 -15.84 6.14 -12.83
CA ARG A 106 -14.91 6.27 -13.96
C ARG A 106 -14.40 7.69 -13.98
N THR A 107 -13.10 7.84 -14.20
CA THR A 107 -12.45 9.15 -14.27
C THR A 107 -13.09 10.02 -15.36
N GLU A 108 -13.39 9.42 -16.51
CA GLU A 108 -14.07 10.07 -17.64
C GLU A 108 -15.45 10.64 -17.26
N ASP A 109 -16.27 9.87 -16.54
CA ASP A 109 -17.62 10.31 -16.14
C ASP A 109 -17.56 11.55 -15.23
N ILE A 110 -16.57 11.62 -14.33
CA ILE A 110 -16.34 12.80 -13.47
C ILE A 110 -15.90 14.00 -14.31
N MET A 111 -15.11 13.78 -15.36
CA MET A 111 -14.59 14.85 -16.21
C MET A 111 -15.67 15.55 -17.06
N HIS A 112 -16.80 14.88 -17.29
CA HIS A 112 -17.94 15.35 -18.09
C HIS A 112 -19.09 15.95 -17.27
N GLU A 113 -19.01 15.89 -15.94
CA GLU A 113 -20.03 16.43 -15.03
C GLU A 113 -19.53 17.71 -14.34
N THR A 114 -20.44 18.47 -13.73
CA THR A 114 -20.03 19.61 -12.91
C THR A 114 -19.51 19.15 -11.54
N PHE A 115 -18.37 19.69 -11.11
CA PHE A 115 -17.75 19.28 -9.84
C PHE A 115 -18.64 19.49 -8.60
N PRO A 116 -19.46 20.56 -8.49
CA PRO A 116 -20.42 20.69 -7.40
C PRO A 116 -21.43 19.54 -7.35
N ASN A 117 -21.97 19.10 -8.49
CA ASN A 117 -22.91 17.97 -8.54
C ASN A 117 -22.24 16.67 -8.08
N VAL A 118 -21.05 16.37 -8.59
CA VAL A 118 -20.28 15.17 -8.20
C VAL A 118 -19.97 15.20 -6.71
N TRP A 119 -19.54 16.36 -6.19
CA TRP A 119 -19.24 16.56 -4.78
C TRP A 119 -20.47 16.32 -3.90
N ASP A 120 -21.59 16.97 -4.18
CA ASP A 120 -22.82 16.86 -3.41
C ASP A 120 -23.38 15.42 -3.42
N GLU A 121 -23.30 14.74 -4.57
CA GLU A 121 -23.67 13.32 -4.69
C GLU A 121 -22.81 12.46 -3.76
N LEU A 122 -21.48 12.62 -3.82
CA LEU A 122 -20.53 11.83 -3.02
C LEU A 122 -20.71 12.08 -1.52
N ILE A 123 -20.82 13.34 -1.11
CA ILE A 123 -21.00 13.74 0.30
C ILE A 123 -22.31 13.19 0.86
N LYS A 124 -23.40 13.27 0.08
CA LYS A 124 -24.70 12.71 0.48
C LYS A 124 -24.67 11.19 0.57
N LYS A 125 -24.06 10.51 -0.42
CA LYS A 125 -24.00 9.05 -0.51
C LYS A 125 -23.11 8.45 0.58
N LEU A 126 -21.95 9.04 0.83
CA LEU A 126 -20.96 8.55 1.79
C LEU A 126 -21.15 9.12 3.20
N GLN A 127 -22.12 10.03 3.38
CA GLN A 127 -22.49 10.63 4.66
C GLN A 127 -21.30 11.21 5.43
N CYS A 128 -20.47 12.00 4.74
CA CYS A 128 -19.23 12.57 5.28
C CYS A 128 -19.06 14.03 4.89
N LEU A 129 -18.14 14.75 5.53
CA LEU A 129 -17.86 16.17 5.20
C LEU A 129 -16.60 16.33 4.32
N THR A 130 -15.68 15.38 4.39
CA THR A 130 -14.42 15.40 3.64
C THR A 130 -14.15 14.02 3.08
N LEU A 131 -13.59 13.97 1.87
CA LEU A 131 -13.34 12.75 1.12
C LEU A 131 -11.85 12.44 1.05
N CYS A 132 -11.52 11.16 1.00
CA CYS A 132 -10.27 10.65 0.49
C CYS A 132 -10.51 10.20 -0.96
N VAL A 133 -9.78 10.76 -1.92
CA VAL A 133 -9.76 10.29 -3.31
C VAL A 133 -8.48 9.50 -3.56
N LYS A 134 -8.57 8.41 -4.32
CA LYS A 134 -7.40 7.60 -4.71
C LYS A 134 -7.65 6.80 -6.00
N PRO A 135 -6.60 6.48 -6.78
CA PRO A 135 -6.69 5.51 -7.87
C PRO A 135 -7.12 4.12 -7.37
N ALA A 136 -8.00 3.47 -8.14
CA ALA A 136 -8.51 2.14 -7.79
C ALA A 136 -7.41 1.07 -7.82
N LYS A 137 -6.56 1.14 -8.84
CA LYS A 137 -5.36 0.35 -9.05
C LYS A 137 -4.15 1.26 -8.82
N ASP A 138 -3.04 0.71 -8.33
CA ASP A 138 -1.78 1.38 -7.90
C ASP A 138 -1.59 1.38 -6.38
N GLY A 139 -0.65 0.57 -5.91
CA GLY A 139 -0.31 0.32 -4.50
C GLY A 139 0.61 1.38 -3.86
N CYS A 140 1.13 2.32 -4.64
CA CYS A 140 2.25 3.18 -4.22
C CYS A 140 1.82 4.52 -3.60
N SER A 141 0.62 4.64 -3.03
CA SER A 141 0.07 5.90 -2.48
C SER A 141 0.01 7.09 -3.44
N THR A 142 0.25 6.85 -4.73
CA THR A 142 0.16 7.84 -5.80
C THR A 142 -1.29 8.29 -5.96
N GLY A 143 -1.49 9.60 -6.07
CA GLY A 143 -2.78 10.23 -6.29
C GLY A 143 -3.70 10.19 -5.09
N VAL A 144 -3.24 9.87 -3.87
CA VAL A 144 -4.10 9.92 -2.69
C VAL A 144 -4.21 11.36 -2.21
N ALA A 145 -5.43 11.90 -2.10
CA ALA A 145 -5.66 13.27 -1.64
C ALA A 145 -6.88 13.36 -0.71
N ARG A 146 -6.79 14.28 0.27
CA ARG A 146 -7.94 14.69 1.08
C ARG A 146 -8.61 15.87 0.40
N LEU A 147 -9.88 15.71 0.03
CA LEU A 147 -10.71 16.75 -0.56
C LEU A 147 -11.71 17.24 0.49
N CYS A 148 -11.86 18.56 0.61
CA CYS A 148 -12.77 19.18 1.57
C CYS A 148 -13.84 20.07 0.90
N SER A 149 -13.77 20.25 -0.42
CA SER A 149 -14.78 20.96 -1.19
C SER A 149 -14.82 20.54 -2.66
N SER A 150 -15.83 21.05 -3.38
CA SER A 150 -15.94 20.84 -4.83
C SER A 150 -14.79 21.48 -5.62
N GLU A 151 -14.18 22.54 -5.09
CA GLU A 151 -12.99 23.20 -5.66
C GLU A 151 -11.75 22.31 -5.53
N ASP A 152 -11.57 21.61 -4.41
CA ASP A 152 -10.49 20.63 -4.26
C ASP A 152 -10.64 19.50 -5.28
N LEU A 153 -11.87 19.00 -5.48
CA LEU A 153 -12.17 18.00 -6.50
C LEU A 153 -11.83 18.51 -7.90
N ALA A 154 -12.18 19.76 -8.20
CA ALA A 154 -11.86 20.39 -9.48
C ALA A 154 -10.35 20.46 -9.72
N VAL A 155 -9.57 20.90 -8.74
CA VAL A 155 -8.09 20.95 -8.81
C VAL A 155 -7.52 19.56 -9.06
N TYR A 156 -7.96 18.56 -8.30
CA TYR A 156 -7.48 17.19 -8.43
C TYR A 156 -7.78 16.58 -9.81
N VAL A 157 -9.02 16.73 -10.29
CA VAL A 157 -9.43 16.21 -11.60
C VAL A 157 -8.73 16.97 -12.74
N GLN A 158 -8.51 18.28 -12.59
CA GLN A 158 -7.77 19.06 -13.58
C GLN A 158 -6.32 18.60 -13.68
N ALA A 159 -5.66 18.29 -12.55
CA ALA A 159 -4.32 17.72 -12.55
C ALA A 159 -4.24 16.38 -13.31
N LEU A 160 -5.28 15.53 -13.21
CA LEU A 160 -5.41 14.31 -14.00
C LEU A 160 -5.66 14.57 -15.50
N LYS A 161 -6.47 15.57 -15.83
CA LYS A 161 -6.74 15.97 -17.24
C LYS A 161 -5.48 16.45 -17.93
N ASP A 162 -4.70 17.27 -17.22
CA ASP A 162 -3.48 17.89 -17.74
C ASP A 162 -2.25 16.98 -17.62
N CYS A 163 -2.41 15.76 -17.10
CA CYS A 163 -1.33 14.81 -16.83
C CYS A 163 -0.18 15.43 -16.01
N ILE A 164 -0.53 16.29 -15.04
CA ILE A 164 0.46 16.94 -14.17
C ILE A 164 1.08 15.84 -13.30
N PRO A 165 2.42 15.74 -13.23
CA PRO A 165 3.05 14.66 -12.47
C PRO A 165 2.85 14.80 -10.96
N ARG A 166 2.61 16.01 -10.45
CA ARG A 166 2.52 16.31 -9.02
C ARG A 166 1.61 17.48 -8.72
N ILE A 167 0.79 17.39 -7.67
CA ILE A 167 0.13 18.55 -7.07
C ILE A 167 1.05 19.12 -5.98
N PRO A 168 1.46 20.41 -6.06
CA PRO A 168 2.32 21.03 -5.05
C PRO A 168 1.69 21.07 -3.65
N PRO A 169 2.49 21.13 -2.57
CA PRO A 169 1.98 21.26 -1.21
C PRO A 169 1.03 22.45 -1.05
N ASN A 170 -0.03 22.28 -0.24
CA ASN A 170 -1.01 23.32 0.11
C ASN A 170 -1.74 23.94 -1.11
N THR A 171 -1.89 23.19 -2.19
CA THR A 171 -2.71 23.60 -3.34
C THR A 171 -4.20 23.39 -3.06
N LEU A 172 -4.53 22.33 -2.31
CA LEU A 172 -5.88 22.04 -1.84
C LEU A 172 -6.19 22.82 -0.54
N SER A 173 -7.47 22.88 -0.19
CA SER A 173 -7.97 23.69 0.93
C SER A 173 -7.41 23.30 2.31
N LYS A 174 -7.00 22.04 2.49
CA LYS A 174 -6.31 21.56 3.71
C LYS A 174 -4.82 21.45 3.50
N THR A 175 -4.04 21.71 4.55
CA THR A 175 -2.58 21.55 4.53
C THR A 175 -2.21 20.12 4.14
N HIS A 176 -1.38 19.98 3.11
CA HIS A 176 -0.95 18.68 2.60
C HIS A 176 0.46 18.78 2.02
N GLY A 177 1.20 17.67 2.04
CA GLY A 177 2.51 17.54 1.38
C GLY A 177 2.38 17.45 -0.15
N MET A 178 3.48 17.18 -0.85
CA MET A 178 3.43 16.97 -2.29
C MET A 178 2.65 15.69 -2.62
N ILE A 179 1.74 15.76 -3.60
CA ILE A 179 0.99 14.59 -4.05
C ILE A 179 1.53 14.18 -5.41
N GLU A 180 2.21 13.03 -5.48
CA GLU A 180 2.59 12.39 -6.75
C GLU A 180 1.33 11.92 -7.46
N MET A 181 1.10 12.32 -8.71
CA MET A 181 -0.08 11.97 -9.47
C MET A 181 0.18 10.75 -10.37
N PRO A 182 -0.83 9.89 -10.58
CA PRO A 182 -0.69 8.70 -11.41
C PRO A 182 -0.44 9.07 -12.86
N ASN A 183 0.44 8.31 -13.52
CA ASN A 183 0.70 8.41 -14.94
C ASN A 183 0.85 6.99 -15.53
N PRO A 184 -0.06 6.53 -16.41
CA PRO A 184 -1.16 7.30 -17.02
C PRO A 184 -2.30 7.60 -16.04
N THR A 185 -3.21 8.50 -16.46
CA THR A 185 -4.45 8.79 -15.73
C THR A 185 -5.24 7.51 -15.47
N PRO A 186 -5.65 7.24 -14.22
CA PRO A 186 -6.34 6.00 -13.88
C PRO A 186 -7.73 5.98 -14.49
N GLU A 187 -8.18 4.79 -14.91
CA GLU A 187 -9.53 4.61 -15.46
C GLU A 187 -10.62 4.84 -14.40
N PHE A 188 -10.34 4.49 -13.14
CA PHE A 188 -11.28 4.58 -12.03
C PHE A 188 -10.66 5.27 -10.82
N LEU A 189 -11.46 6.13 -10.19
CA LEU A 189 -11.20 6.74 -8.89
C LEU A 189 -12.11 6.14 -7.83
N ILE A 190 -11.56 5.98 -6.64
CA ILE A 190 -12.28 5.60 -5.42
C ILE A 190 -12.41 6.83 -4.54
N PHE A 191 -13.63 7.07 -4.05
CA PHE A 191 -13.95 8.07 -3.04
C PHE A 191 -14.41 7.38 -1.76
N GLU A 192 -13.83 7.78 -0.64
CA GLU A 192 -14.13 7.27 0.70
C GLU A 192 -14.28 8.44 1.67
N PRO A 193 -15.08 8.31 2.76
CA PRO A 193 -14.98 9.25 3.88
C PRO A 193 -13.53 9.34 4.37
N PHE A 194 -13.01 10.55 4.52
CA PHE A 194 -11.70 10.71 5.13
C PHE A 194 -11.78 10.37 6.62
N VAL A 195 -10.99 9.39 7.07
CA VAL A 195 -10.95 8.97 8.47
C VAL A 195 -9.87 9.78 9.20
N GLU A 196 -10.31 10.64 10.11
CA GLU A 196 -9.38 11.32 11.01
C GLU A 196 -8.98 10.43 12.17
N THR A 197 -7.68 10.25 12.32
CA THR A 197 -7.07 9.42 13.36
C THR A 197 -6.50 10.29 14.48
N ASP A 198 -6.49 9.73 15.69
CA ASP A 198 -5.86 10.32 16.85
C ASP A 198 -4.35 10.12 16.80
N GLU A 199 -3.62 11.11 17.31
CA GLU A 199 -2.18 11.05 17.45
C GLU A 199 -1.79 10.11 18.59
N ILE A 200 -0.96 9.11 18.28
CA ILE A 200 -0.38 8.19 19.25
C ILE A 200 1.02 8.70 19.64
N ILE A 201 1.24 8.89 20.94
CA ILE A 201 2.50 9.31 21.53
C ILE A 201 3.12 8.12 22.28
N VAL A 202 4.32 7.74 21.85
CA VAL A 202 5.14 6.71 22.51
C VAL A 202 6.09 7.38 23.48
N SER A 203 6.02 7.03 24.78
CA SER A 203 6.98 7.52 25.78
C SER A 203 7.92 6.40 26.23
N SER A 204 9.23 6.66 26.20
CA SER A 204 10.28 5.67 26.51
C SER A 204 10.84 5.76 27.94
N LYS A 205 10.25 6.58 28.82
CA LYS A 205 10.74 6.74 30.20
C LYS A 205 10.37 5.49 31.03
N ALA A 206 11.33 4.60 31.22
CA ALA A 206 11.33 3.39 32.06
C ALA A 206 10.34 2.26 31.72
N LYS A 207 9.21 2.53 31.07
CA LYS A 207 8.31 1.55 30.43
C LYS A 207 7.79 2.15 29.13
N GLN A 208 7.82 1.40 28.03
CA GLN A 208 7.19 1.81 26.77
C GLN A 208 5.69 1.98 27.02
N GLN A 209 5.22 3.23 27.11
CA GLN A 209 3.80 3.54 27.30
C GLN A 209 3.28 4.27 26.07
N LEU A 210 2.17 3.75 25.53
CA LEU A 210 1.38 4.40 24.50
C LEU A 210 0.34 5.30 25.16
N SER A 211 0.27 6.56 24.70
CA SER A 211 -0.77 7.51 25.10
C SER A 211 -1.35 8.16 23.86
N TRP A 212 -2.63 8.50 23.87
CA TRP A 212 -3.27 9.24 22.77
C TRP A 212 -4.20 10.30 23.34
N LYS A 213 -4.52 11.33 22.55
CA LYS A 213 -5.26 12.50 23.02
C LYS A 213 -6.76 12.24 23.25
N GLY A 214 -7.32 11.17 22.69
CA GLY A 214 -8.73 10.78 22.83
C GLY A 214 -9.71 11.75 22.16
N ARG A 215 -9.28 12.47 21.13
CA ARG A 215 -10.12 13.46 20.41
C ARG A 215 -10.84 12.86 19.22
N ARG A 216 -10.32 11.75 18.69
CA ARG A 216 -10.86 10.99 17.56
C ARG A 216 -11.20 9.58 18.02
N ARG A 217 -12.11 8.96 17.27
CA ARG A 217 -12.54 7.57 17.53
C ARG A 217 -11.57 6.54 16.96
N TRP A 218 -10.65 6.96 16.09
CA TRP A 218 -9.84 6.07 15.29
C TRP A 218 -8.36 6.27 15.58
N VAL A 219 -7.59 5.19 15.56
CA VAL A 219 -6.14 5.19 15.56
C VAL A 219 -5.66 4.35 14.37
N GLU A 220 -4.55 4.75 13.75
CA GLU A 220 -3.93 3.98 12.68
C GLU A 220 -2.69 3.28 13.23
N MET A 221 -2.56 1.99 12.94
CA MET A 221 -1.45 1.15 13.38
C MET A 221 -1.03 0.24 12.23
N THR A 222 0.27 0.16 11.97
CA THR A 222 0.85 -0.85 11.09
C THR A 222 1.40 -1.98 11.94
N VAL A 223 1.21 -3.23 11.52
CA VAL A 223 1.72 -4.40 12.23
C VAL A 223 2.29 -5.37 11.20
N GLY A 224 3.60 -5.60 11.26
CA GLY A 224 4.24 -6.67 10.50
C GLY A 224 3.74 -8.03 11.00
N VAL A 225 3.48 -8.97 10.09
CA VAL A 225 3.06 -10.32 10.44
C VAL A 225 3.98 -11.35 9.79
N ILE A 226 4.27 -12.44 10.50
CA ILE A 226 5.03 -13.58 9.99
C ILE A 226 4.28 -14.87 10.29
N GLY A 227 4.32 -15.83 9.38
CA GLY A 227 3.64 -17.09 9.61
C GLY A 227 3.57 -17.99 8.39
N LYS A 228 2.82 -19.08 8.54
CA LYS A 228 2.48 -20.02 7.47
C LYS A 228 0.98 -19.90 7.19
N ARG A 229 0.53 -20.44 6.05
CA ARG A 229 -0.91 -20.48 5.71
C ARG A 229 -1.70 -21.09 6.87
N GLY A 230 -2.66 -20.34 7.40
CA GLY A 230 -3.50 -20.74 8.53
C GLY A 230 -2.93 -20.44 9.92
N SER A 231 -1.72 -19.87 10.03
CA SER A 231 -1.08 -19.52 11.30
C SER A 231 -0.15 -18.31 11.12
N MET A 232 -0.62 -17.13 11.52
CA MET A 232 0.11 -15.86 11.43
C MET A 232 0.33 -15.28 12.83
N HIS A 233 1.49 -14.69 13.07
CA HIS A 233 1.88 -14.01 14.30
C HIS A 233 2.28 -12.57 14.00
N SER A 234 1.84 -11.62 14.82
CA SER A 234 2.28 -10.23 14.74
C SER A 234 3.70 -10.05 15.28
N LEU A 235 4.46 -9.17 14.62
CA LEU A 235 5.80 -8.78 15.01
C LEU A 235 5.73 -7.55 15.93
N SER A 236 6.22 -7.70 17.15
CA SER A 236 6.61 -6.58 18.02
C SER A 236 8.04 -6.16 17.68
N PRO A 237 8.40 -4.87 17.50
CA PRO A 237 7.63 -3.63 17.63
C PRO A 237 7.57 -2.88 16.28
N SER A 238 6.57 -3.15 15.43
CA SER A 238 6.48 -2.51 14.10
C SER A 238 5.43 -1.40 14.04
N LEU A 239 5.29 -0.62 15.12
CA LEU A 239 4.36 0.52 15.16
C LEU A 239 4.97 1.74 14.47
N THR A 240 4.56 2.03 13.24
CA THR A 240 4.84 3.35 12.64
C THR A 240 3.86 4.37 13.17
N VAL A 241 4.40 5.48 13.67
CA VAL A 241 3.63 6.69 14.01
C VAL A 241 3.89 7.72 12.93
N LYS A 242 2.82 8.33 12.44
CA LYS A 242 2.84 9.41 11.46
C LYS A 242 3.67 10.60 11.97
N GLU A 243 4.62 11.08 11.17
CA GLU A 243 5.48 12.21 11.54
C GLU A 243 4.80 13.56 11.24
N SER A 244 4.03 13.67 10.14
CA SER A 244 3.34 14.93 9.79
C SER A 244 2.14 14.77 8.83
N GLY A 245 1.28 15.81 8.74
CA GLY A 245 0.23 15.91 7.72
C GLY A 245 -1.08 15.17 8.04
N ASP A 246 -1.90 14.91 7.02
CA ASP A 246 -3.18 14.17 7.10
C ASP A 246 -3.07 12.73 6.56
N ILE A 247 -2.19 12.48 5.60
CA ILE A 247 -1.97 11.19 4.93
C ILE A 247 -0.51 10.78 5.12
N LEU A 248 -0.26 9.50 5.46
CA LEU A 248 1.09 8.95 5.55
C LEU A 248 1.82 9.05 4.20
N SER A 249 3.06 9.52 4.23
CA SER A 249 3.98 9.49 3.10
C SER A 249 4.31 8.05 2.69
N LEU A 250 4.89 7.89 1.50
CA LEU A 250 5.35 6.59 1.03
C LEU A 250 6.41 6.02 2.00
N GLU A 251 7.37 6.85 2.37
CA GLU A 251 8.48 6.51 3.27
C GLU A 251 7.97 6.09 4.65
N GLU A 252 7.01 6.83 5.22
CA GLU A 252 6.40 6.50 6.52
C GLU A 252 5.69 5.13 6.48
N LYS A 253 5.04 4.77 5.38
CA LYS A 253 4.43 3.43 5.22
C LYS A 253 5.48 2.32 5.18
N PHE A 254 6.66 2.59 4.62
CA PHE A 254 7.75 1.62 4.52
C PHE A 254 8.63 1.52 5.77
N GLN A 255 8.69 2.54 6.61
CA GLN A 255 9.45 2.49 7.87
C GLN A 255 8.94 1.39 8.83
N GLY A 256 7.69 0.94 8.70
CA GLY A 256 7.09 -0.11 9.54
C GLY A 256 7.21 -1.54 9.01
N THR A 257 7.61 -1.74 7.75
CA THR A 257 7.57 -3.08 7.12
C THR A 257 8.68 -3.29 6.09
N LEU A 258 9.50 -4.33 6.29
CA LEU A 258 10.27 -4.98 5.23
C LEU A 258 9.40 -6.10 4.64
N THR A 259 8.62 -5.87 3.57
CA THR A 259 8.36 -6.81 2.43
C THR A 259 7.10 -6.53 1.61
N CYS A 260 7.28 -6.59 0.28
CA CYS A 260 6.49 -7.14 -0.85
C CYS A 260 4.94 -7.03 -0.97
N LEU A 261 4.20 -6.51 0.01
CA LEU A 261 2.82 -6.06 -0.17
C LEU A 261 2.39 -5.31 1.08
N SER A 262 2.59 -3.99 1.06
CA SER A 262 1.94 -3.10 2.03
C SER A 262 0.47 -2.98 1.63
N LEU A 263 -0.36 -3.90 2.11
CA LEU A 263 -1.77 -3.59 2.27
C LEU A 263 -1.88 -2.72 3.53
N PRO A 264 -2.28 -1.44 3.45
CA PRO A 264 -2.86 -0.77 4.60
C PRO A 264 -4.18 -1.47 4.89
N LEU A 265 -4.12 -2.57 5.64
CA LEU A 265 -5.27 -3.16 6.29
C LEU A 265 -5.59 -2.21 7.44
N HIS A 266 -6.53 -1.29 7.21
CA HIS A 266 -7.09 -0.50 8.28
C HIS A 266 -7.94 -1.43 9.15
N VAL A 267 -7.29 -2.09 10.12
CA VAL A 267 -7.98 -2.83 11.17
C VAL A 267 -8.41 -1.79 12.20
N PHE A 268 -9.68 -1.45 12.12
CA PHE A 268 -10.34 -0.52 13.01
C PHE A 268 -10.68 -1.23 14.33
N PHE A 269 -10.04 -0.81 15.43
CA PHE A 269 -10.41 -1.20 16.80
C PHE A 269 -11.27 -0.12 17.45
#